data_AF-A0A857KQT6-F1
#
_entry.id   AF-A0A857KQT6-F1
#
_cell.length_a   1.000
_cell.length_b   1.000
_cell.length_c   1.000
_cell.angle_alpha   90.00
_cell.angle_beta   90.00
_cell.angle_gamma   90.00
#
_symmetry.space_group_name_H-M   'P 1'
#
loop_
_entity.id
_entity.type
_entity.pdbx_description
1 polymer ?
#
loop_
_entity_poly.entity_id
_entity_poly.type
_entity_poly.pdbx_seq_one_letter_code
_entity_poly.pdbx_strand_id
1 'polypeptide(L)' 'MTPGVAAQHSLTPGQVAAMFNVNPKTVARWASSGVLSSIRTPGGHRRFREADVVALLNRRS' A
#
# COMPACT_ATOMS: atom_id res chain seq x y z
N MET A 1 -26.50 4.46 1.15
CA MET A 1 -25.23 4.57 1.89
C MET A 1 -24.18 3.78 1.12
N THR A 2 -23.39 4.43 0.27
CA THR A 2 -22.49 3.74 -0.68
C THR A 2 -21.06 3.76 -0.12
N PRO A 3 -20.47 2.63 0.31
CA PRO A 3 -19.04 2.58 0.61
C PRO A 3 -18.25 2.42 -0.71
N GLY A 4 -18.37 3.38 -1.63
CA GLY A 4 -17.97 3.20 -3.03
C GLY A 4 -16.66 3.84 -3.46
N VAL A 5 -16.12 4.84 -2.75
CA VAL A 5 -14.99 5.65 -3.27
C VAL A 5 -13.67 5.36 -2.57
N ALA A 6 -13.70 4.96 -1.29
CA ALA A 6 -12.48 4.66 -0.54
C ALA A 6 -11.79 3.35 -0.98
N ALA A 7 -12.53 2.42 -1.59
CA ALA A 7 -11.97 1.14 -2.04
C ALA A 7 -11.12 1.26 -3.32
N GLN A 8 -11.45 2.19 -4.22
CA GLN A 8 -10.88 2.23 -5.57
C GLN A 8 -9.41 2.64 -5.62
N HIS A 9 -8.88 3.31 -4.59
CA HIS A 9 -7.50 3.80 -4.57
C HIS A 9 -6.62 3.07 -3.54
N SER A 10 -7.01 1.86 -3.12
CA SER A 10 -6.32 1.13 -2.04
C SER A 10 -5.71 -0.20 -2.51
N LEU A 11 -4.38 -0.25 -2.55
CA LEU A 11 -3.59 -1.40 -2.98
C LEU A 11 -3.35 -2.37 -1.82
N THR A 12 -3.32 -3.66 -2.13
CA THR A 12 -2.87 -4.72 -1.22
C THR A 12 -1.34 -4.75 -1.11
N PRO A 13 -0.77 -5.36 -0.05
CA PRO A 13 0.67 -5.57 0.03
C PRO A 13 1.23 -6.34 -1.17
N GLY A 14 0.46 -7.28 -1.72
CA GLY A 14 0.84 -8.07 -2.91
C GLY A 14 0.91 -7.23 -4.19
N GLN A 15 -0.06 -6.34 -4.41
CA GLN A 15 -0.04 -5.42 -5.56
C GLN A 15 1.14 -4.46 -5.50
N VAL A 16 1.39 -3.86 -4.32
CA VAL A 16 2.55 -2.99 -4.12
C VAL A 16 3.85 -3.77 -4.33
N ALA A 17 3.93 -5.00 -3.81
CA ALA A 17 5.10 -5.85 -3.98
C ALA A 17 5.42 -6.13 -5.45
N ALA A 18 4.40 -6.44 -6.26
CA ALA A 18 4.55 -6.62 -7.69
C ALA A 18 5.05 -5.35 -8.39
N MET A 19 4.51 -4.17 -8.05
CA MET A 19 4.94 -2.89 -8.64
C MET A 19 6.41 -2.56 -8.35
N PHE A 20 6.90 -2.90 -7.17
CA PHE A 20 8.29 -2.67 -6.76
C PHE A 20 9.23 -3.84 -7.07
N ASN A 21 8.71 -4.95 -7.62
CA ASN A 21 9.43 -6.21 -7.78
C ASN A 21 10.13 -6.70 -6.50
N VAL A 22 9.41 -6.68 -5.37
CA VAL A 22 9.89 -7.12 -4.06
C VAL A 22 8.96 -8.17 -3.44
N ASN A 23 9.36 -8.76 -2.31
CA ASN A 23 8.49 -9.63 -1.53
C ASN A 23 7.43 -8.82 -0.75
N PRO A 24 6.17 -9.28 -0.62
CA PRO A 24 5.15 -8.65 0.23
C PRO A 24 5.58 -8.39 1.69
N LYS A 25 6.46 -9.22 2.26
CA LYS A 25 7.03 -9.01 3.60
C LYS A 25 7.90 -7.75 3.66
N THR A 26 8.58 -7.39 2.56
CA THR A 26 9.32 -6.13 2.44
C THR A 26 8.37 -4.93 2.49
N VAL A 27 7.24 -5.00 1.79
CA VAL A 27 6.21 -3.96 1.84
C VAL A 27 5.61 -3.84 3.24
N ALA A 28 5.36 -4.95 3.92
CA ALA A 28 4.91 -4.94 5.31
C ALA A 28 5.94 -4.29 6.24
N ARG A 29 7.25 -4.51 6.00
CA ARG A 29 8.33 -3.85 6.75
C ARG A 29 8.37 -2.35 6.49
N TRP A 30 8.20 -1.90 5.24
CA TRP A 30 8.09 -0.47 4.92
C TRP A 30 6.95 0.19 5.67
N ALA A 31 5.80 -0.49 5.73
CA ALA A 31 4.63 -0.02 6.47
C ALA A 31 4.88 0.07 7.98
N SER A 32 5.59 -0.91 8.57
CA SER A 32 5.96 -0.87 9.99
C SER A 32 7.07 0.15 10.29
N SER A 33 7.91 0.48 9.31
CA SER A 33 9.04 1.41 9.48
C SER A 33 8.68 2.85 9.08
N GLY A 34 7.45 3.12 8.65
CA GLY A 34 6.99 4.45 8.23
C GLY A 34 7.42 4.88 6.82
N VAL A 35 8.07 4.01 6.05
CA VAL A 35 8.52 4.30 4.67
C VAL A 35 7.32 4.44 3.72
N LEU A 36 6.26 3.67 3.96
CA LEU A 36 5.04 3.71 3.17
C LEU A 36 3.81 3.71 4.08
N SER A 37 2.99 4.75 4.00
CA SER A 37 1.76 4.90 4.78
C SER A 37 0.77 3.77 4.51
N SER A 38 0.19 3.19 5.57
CA SER A 38 -0.78 2.09 5.45
C SER A 38 -1.98 2.30 6.35
N ILE A 39 -3.16 1.92 5.88
CA ILE A 39 -4.40 1.85 6.64
C ILE A 39 -4.67 0.37 6.97
N ARG A 40 -5.15 0.06 8.17
CA ARG A 40 -5.59 -1.29 8.52
C ARG A 40 -7.08 -1.43 8.29
N THR A 41 -7.49 -2.52 7.66
CA THR A 41 -8.90 -2.91 7.60
C THR A 41 -9.35 -3.45 8.96
N PRO A 42 -10.66 -3.55 9.24
CA PRO A 42 -11.17 -4.19 10.46
C PRO A 42 -10.63 -5.62 10.67
N GLY A 43 -10.34 -6.36 9.59
CA GLY A 43 -9.70 -7.69 9.64
C GLY A 43 -8.17 -7.67 9.81
N GLY A 44 -7.56 -6.51 10.07
CA GLY A 44 -6.12 -6.39 10.35
C GLY A 44 -5.20 -6.36 9.12
N HIS A 45 -5.72 -6.55 7.91
CA HIS A 45 -4.93 -6.48 6.69
C HIS A 45 -4.55 -5.03 6.36
N ARG A 46 -3.35 -4.84 5.82
CA ARG A 46 -2.88 -3.51 5.38
C ARG A 46 -3.42 -3.17 3.99
N ARG A 47 -3.70 -1.89 3.80
CA ARG A 47 -4.04 -1.26 2.52
C ARG A 47 -3.17 -0.01 2.35
N PHE A 48 -2.77 0.25 1.11
CA PHE A 48 -1.87 1.34 0.76
C PHE A 48 -2.58 2.27 -0.21
N ARG A 49 -2.47 3.58 -0.03
CA ARG A 49 -3.01 4.51 -1.01
C ARG A 49 -2.16 4.47 -2.27
N GLU A 50 -2.81 4.38 -3.43
CA GLU A 50 -2.14 4.39 -4.72
C GLU A 50 -1.23 5.62 -4.89
N ALA A 51 -1.70 6.81 -4.49
CA ALA A 51 -0.91 8.03 -4.58
C ALA A 51 0.42 7.96 -3.80
N ASP A 52 0.41 7.36 -2.61
CA ASP A 52 1.62 7.21 -1.78
C ASP A 52 2.61 6.21 -2.42
N VAL A 53 2.07 5.13 -3.03
CA VAL A 53 2.84 4.10 -3.73
C VAL A 53 3.50 4.69 -4.98
N VAL A 54 2.75 5.44 -5.80
CA VAL A 54 3.25 6.12 -6.98
C VAL A 54 4.30 7.18 -6.62
N ALA A 55 4.05 7.97 -5.56
CA ALA A 55 5.04 8.92 -5.07
C ALA A 55 6.35 8.23 -4.65
N LEU A 56 6.27 7.06 -4.03
CA LEU A 56 7.45 6.28 -3.64
C LEU A 56 8.18 5.67 -4.85
N LEU A 57 7.47 5.23 -5.89
CA LEU A 57 8.07 4.79 -7.16
C LEU A 57 8.88 5.91 -7.80
N ASN A 58 8.30 7.10 -7.89
CA ASN A 58 8.93 8.29 -8.49
C ASN A 58 10.13 8.83 -7.68
N ARG A 59 10.26 8.48 -6.40
CA ARG A 59 11.43 8.86 -5.59
C ARG A 59 12.63 7.94 -5.78
N ARG A 60 12.41 6.73 -6.33
CA ARG A 60 13.45 5.70 -6.52
C ARG A 60 14.03 5.70 -7.94
N SER A 61 13.49 6.54 -8.84
CA SER A 61 14.03 6.82 -10.18
C SER A 61 15.06 7.93 -10.18
#